data_AF-A0A962DYT1-F1
#
_entry.id   AF-A0A962DYT1-F1
#
_cell.length_a   1.000
_cell.length_b   1.000
_cell.length_c   1.000
_cell.angle_alpha   90.00
_cell.angle_beta   90.00
_cell.angle_gamma   90.00
#
_symmetry.space_group_name_H-M   'P 1'
#
loop_
_entity.id
_entity.type
_entity.pdbx_description
1 polymer ?
#
loop_
_entity_poly.entity_id
_entity_poly.type
_entity_poly.pdbx_seq_one_letter_code
_entity_poly.pdbx_strand_id
1 'polypeptide(L)'
;MPRHYLLCLVSLLATPALAEEYTFDVVNDSDQRIVGIEVSEDGVNWGYFDIGRGIPSGTTQTLVWDQSTNDADCEWQFRATFQHGHVLASDWIDFCEDDVTIVFDY
;
A
#
# COMPACT_ATOMS: atom_id res chain seq x y z
N MET A 1 36.01 -28.97 -45.97
CA MET A 1 35.95 -29.64 -44.65
C MET A 1 35.52 -28.59 -43.62
N PRO A 2 34.63 -28.94 -42.67
CA PRO A 2 33.63 -28.04 -42.11
C PRO A 2 34.06 -27.43 -40.77
N ARG A 3 33.44 -26.32 -40.38
CA ARG A 3 33.07 -26.14 -38.96
C ARG A 3 31.78 -25.34 -38.84
N HIS A 4 30.67 -26.05 -38.77
CA HIS A 4 29.41 -25.51 -38.32
C HIS A 4 29.56 -25.17 -36.83
N TYR A 5 29.59 -23.88 -36.52
CA TYR A 5 29.31 -23.41 -35.18
C TYR A 5 27.82 -23.15 -35.09
N LEU A 6 27.08 -24.16 -34.61
CA LEU A 6 25.73 -23.97 -34.14
C LEU A 6 25.82 -23.16 -32.84
N LEU A 7 25.73 -21.83 -32.94
CA LEU A 7 25.60 -20.96 -31.78
C LEU A 7 24.15 -21.08 -31.30
N CYS A 8 23.93 -21.87 -30.24
CA CYS A 8 22.63 -22.03 -29.62
C CYS A 8 22.26 -20.71 -28.95
N LEU A 9 21.43 -19.91 -29.61
CA LEU A 9 20.86 -18.68 -29.06
C LEU A 9 19.84 -19.10 -27.98
N VAL A 10 20.27 -19.16 -26.73
CA VAL A 10 19.34 -19.30 -25.60
C VAL A 10 18.72 -17.93 -25.38
N SER A 11 17.60 -17.70 -26.07
CA SER A 11 16.77 -16.52 -25.84
C SER A 11 16.16 -16.63 -24.45
N LEU A 12 16.74 -15.88 -23.50
CA LEU A 12 16.17 -15.69 -22.17
C LEU A 12 14.82 -14.98 -22.36
N LEU A 13 13.73 -15.73 -22.29
CA LEU A 13 12.38 -15.17 -22.24
C LEU A 13 12.26 -14.46 -20.90
N ALA A 14 12.50 -13.15 -20.89
CA ALA A 14 12.12 -12.30 -19.76
C ALA A 14 10.59 -12.35 -19.68
N THR A 15 10.05 -13.11 -18.73
CA THR A 15 8.65 -12.98 -18.33
C THR A 15 8.46 -11.57 -17.81
N PRO A 16 7.53 -10.76 -18.38
CA PRO A 16 7.20 -9.49 -17.78
C PRO A 16 6.64 -9.80 -16.39
N ALA A 17 7.26 -9.26 -15.34
CA ALA A 17 6.63 -9.20 -14.04
C ALA A 17 5.41 -8.29 -14.24
N LEU A 18 4.21 -8.88 -14.25
CA LEU A 18 2.99 -8.11 -14.07
C LEU A 18 3.10 -7.57 -12.65
N ALA A 19 3.34 -6.27 -12.52
CA ALA A 19 3.31 -5.62 -11.23
C ALA A 19 1.86 -5.69 -10.74
N GLU A 20 1.60 -6.62 -9.83
CA GLU A 20 0.27 -6.78 -9.23
C GLU A 20 -0.04 -5.51 -8.43
N GLU A 21 -1.25 -4.99 -8.62
CA GLU A 21 -1.74 -3.84 -7.88
C GLU A 21 -2.06 -4.30 -6.46
N TYR A 22 -1.20 -3.96 -5.51
CA TYR A 22 -1.39 -4.32 -4.11
C TYR A 22 -2.53 -3.49 -3.52
N THR A 23 -3.47 -4.15 -2.86
CA THR A 23 -4.63 -3.51 -2.22
C THR A 23 -4.71 -3.85 -0.75
N PHE A 24 -5.20 -2.90 0.04
CA PHE A 24 -5.46 -3.09 1.47
C PHE A 24 -6.77 -2.42 1.88
N ASP A 25 -7.37 -2.92 2.94
CA ASP A 25 -8.62 -2.38 3.47
C ASP A 25 -8.37 -1.41 4.63
N VAL A 26 -9.08 -0.29 4.60
CA VAL A 26 -9.17 0.63 5.74
C VAL A 26 -10.58 0.61 6.30
N VAL A 27 -10.72 0.21 7.55
CA VAL A 27 -11.98 0.13 8.28
C VAL A 27 -12.08 1.33 9.22
N ASN A 28 -13.14 2.12 9.05
CA ASN A 28 -13.49 3.20 9.98
C ASN A 28 -14.53 2.70 10.98
N ASP A 29 -14.07 2.22 12.14
CA ASP A 29 -14.92 1.75 13.25
C ASP A 29 -15.09 2.83 14.33
N SER A 30 -15.25 4.08 13.90
CA SER A 30 -15.52 5.24 14.77
C SER A 30 -16.89 5.84 14.48
N ASP A 31 -17.30 6.82 15.30
CA ASP A 31 -18.51 7.63 15.07
C ASP A 31 -18.30 8.83 14.12
N GLN A 32 -17.09 9.00 13.57
CA GLN A 32 -16.71 10.13 12.73
C GLN A 32 -16.23 9.69 11.35
N ARG A 33 -16.37 10.58 10.36
CA ARG A 33 -15.75 10.39 9.05
C ARG A 33 -14.24 10.56 9.14
N ILE A 34 -13.48 9.65 8.55
CA ILE A 34 -12.06 9.87 8.24
C ILE A 34 -11.98 10.81 7.03
N VAL A 35 -11.24 11.90 7.15
CA VAL A 35 -11.07 12.93 6.11
C VAL A 35 -9.63 13.01 5.59
N GLY A 36 -8.69 12.28 6.19
CA GLY A 36 -7.33 12.13 5.69
C GLY A 36 -6.70 10.83 6.16
N ILE A 37 -5.90 10.23 5.30
CA ILE A 37 -5.00 9.13 5.63
C ILE A 37 -3.59 9.56 5.26
N GLU A 38 -2.67 9.35 6.18
CA GLU A 38 -1.25 9.56 5.96
C GLU A 38 -0.48 8.28 6.30
N VAL A 39 0.67 8.09 5.67
CA VAL A 39 1.52 6.91 5.80
C VAL A 39 2.99 7.30 5.95
N SER A 40 3.78 6.54 6.70
CA SER A 40 5.19 6.83 6.99
C SER A 40 6.02 5.57 7.24
N GLU A 41 7.27 5.56 6.76
CA GLU A 41 8.28 4.50 7.05
C GLU A 41 9.03 4.78 8.36
N ASP A 42 9.10 6.05 8.79
CA ASP A 42 9.98 6.48 9.87
C ASP A 42 9.23 7.13 11.05
N GLY A 43 7.91 7.29 10.92
CA GLY A 43 7.04 7.97 11.88
C GLY A 43 7.23 9.48 11.94
N VAL A 44 8.09 10.06 11.10
CA VAL A 44 8.47 11.48 11.10
C VAL A 44 8.02 12.18 9.82
N ASN A 45 8.24 11.56 8.67
CA ASN A 45 7.88 12.06 7.35
C ASN A 45 6.64 11.31 6.86
N TRP A 46 5.58 12.06 6.58
CA TRP A 46 4.25 11.50 6.28
C TRP A 46 3.83 11.85 4.85
N GLY A 47 3.49 10.83 4.07
CA GLY A 47 2.86 10.95 2.75
C GLY A 47 1.35 10.86 2.85
N TYR A 48 0.62 11.47 1.90
CA TYR A 48 -0.85 11.44 1.88
C TYR A 48 -1.39 10.37 0.95
N PHE A 49 -2.41 9.65 1.40
CA PHE A 49 -3.25 8.83 0.54
C PHE A 49 -4.48 9.58 0.04
N ASP A 50 -4.79 9.45 -1.25
CA ASP A 50 -6.05 9.96 -1.80
C ASP A 50 -7.21 9.03 -1.44
N ILE A 51 -8.10 9.52 -0.58
CA ILE A 51 -9.34 8.83 -0.18
C ILE A 51 -10.59 9.55 -0.70
N GLY A 52 -10.44 10.44 -1.69
CA GLY A 52 -11.51 11.25 -2.27
C GLY A 52 -12.23 12.12 -1.23
N ARG A 53 -13.51 11.82 -0.96
CA ARG A 53 -14.33 12.57 0.02
C ARG A 53 -14.21 12.03 1.45
N GLY A 54 -13.30 11.10 1.69
CA GLY A 54 -13.10 10.44 2.98
C GLY A 54 -13.99 9.24 3.21
N ILE A 55 -13.65 8.47 4.26
CA ILE A 55 -14.26 7.18 4.61
C ILE A 55 -15.37 7.43 5.65
N PRO A 56 -16.66 7.19 5.32
CA PRO A 56 -17.76 7.33 6.29
C PRO A 56 -17.56 6.46 7.54
N SER A 57 -18.17 6.88 8.65
CA SER A 57 -18.26 6.07 9.88
C SER A 57 -18.92 4.71 9.61
N GLY A 58 -18.36 3.65 10.21
CA GLY A 58 -18.85 2.28 10.11
C GLY A 58 -18.66 1.63 8.73
N THR A 59 -17.72 2.12 7.91
CA THR A 59 -17.50 1.61 6.55
C THR A 59 -16.05 1.21 6.31
N THR A 60 -15.88 0.28 5.37
CA THR A 60 -14.57 -0.14 4.85
C THR A 60 -14.37 0.46 3.47
N GLN A 61 -13.15 0.93 3.20
CA GLN A 61 -12.70 1.33 1.87
C GLN A 61 -11.42 0.58 1.51
N THR A 62 -11.44 -0.14 0.39
CA THR A 62 -10.25 -0.73 -0.20
C THR A 62 -9.44 0.36 -0.92
N LEU A 63 -8.15 0.44 -0.61
CA LEU A 63 -7.19 1.36 -1.22
C LEU A 63 -6.15 0.56 -2.02
N VAL A 64 -5.61 1.21 -3.03
CA VAL A 64 -4.53 0.69 -3.87
C VAL A 64 -3.23 1.32 -3.43
N TRP A 65 -2.21 0.50 -3.17
CA TRP A 65 -0.84 0.96 -2.95
C TRP A 65 -0.21 1.37 -4.28
N ASP A 66 0.45 2.54 -4.29
CA ASP A 66 1.12 3.02 -5.51
C ASP A 66 2.37 2.18 -5.78
N GLN A 67 2.44 1.56 -6.95
CA GLN A 67 3.54 0.67 -7.30
C GLN A 67 4.90 1.38 -7.41
N SER A 68 4.93 2.71 -7.53
CA SER A 68 6.16 3.50 -7.58
C SER A 68 6.93 3.51 -6.26
N THR A 69 6.31 3.05 -5.17
CA THR A 69 6.94 2.88 -3.86
C THR A 69 7.27 1.42 -3.52
N ASN A 70 7.24 0.50 -4.49
CA ASN A 70 7.51 -0.92 -4.25
C ASN A 70 8.98 -1.26 -3.90
N ASP A 71 9.90 -0.32 -4.07
CA ASP A 71 11.31 -0.46 -3.69
C ASP A 71 11.61 0.05 -2.26
N ALA A 72 10.57 0.44 -1.52
CA ALA A 72 10.65 0.98 -0.17
C ALA A 72 10.62 -0.14 0.91
N ASP A 73 10.83 0.21 2.18
CA ASP A 73 10.84 -0.79 3.25
C ASP A 73 9.44 -1.43 3.44
N CYS A 74 9.37 -2.61 4.04
CA CYS A 74 8.10 -3.33 4.22
C CYS A 74 7.23 -2.77 5.37
N GLU A 75 7.85 -2.05 6.32
CA GLU A 75 7.21 -1.64 7.56
C GLU A 75 6.70 -0.19 7.47
N TRP A 76 5.39 -0.01 7.63
CA TRP A 76 4.74 1.29 7.49
C TRP A 76 3.78 1.55 8.65
N GLN A 77 3.71 2.80 9.07
CA GLN A 77 2.69 3.27 9.98
C GLN A 77 1.68 4.16 9.25
N PHE A 78 0.40 3.97 9.54
CA PHE A 78 -0.65 4.83 9.05
C PHE A 78 -1.19 5.70 10.16
N ARG A 79 -1.82 6.82 9.78
CA ARG A 79 -2.68 7.58 10.68
C ARG A 79 -3.89 8.14 9.95
N ALA A 80 -5.01 8.18 10.66
CA ALA A 80 -6.26 8.75 10.19
C ALA A 80 -6.54 10.09 10.86
N THR A 81 -6.91 11.09 10.06
CA THR A 81 -7.48 12.35 10.53
C THR A 81 -9.00 12.28 10.42
N PHE A 82 -9.72 12.51 11.51
CA PHE A 82 -11.18 12.53 11.55
C PHE A 82 -11.76 13.93 11.28
N GLN A 83 -13.04 14.02 10.94
CA GLN A 83 -13.72 15.27 10.52
C GLN A 83 -13.59 16.45 11.51
N HIS A 84 -13.30 16.18 12.78
CA HIS A 84 -13.07 17.21 13.82
C HIS A 84 -11.59 17.40 14.20
N GLY A 85 -10.67 16.84 13.42
CA GLY A 85 -9.23 17.05 13.55
C GLY A 85 -8.54 16.14 14.56
N HIS A 86 -9.25 15.18 15.17
CA HIS A 86 -8.59 14.10 15.92
C HIS A 86 -7.72 13.29 14.95
N VAL A 87 -6.54 12.88 15.41
CA VAL A 87 -5.61 12.05 14.62
C VAL A 87 -5.30 10.80 15.42
N LEU A 88 -5.52 9.64 14.82
CA LEU A 88 -5.21 8.33 15.41
C LEU A 88 -4.18 7.62 14.54
N ALA A 89 -3.08 7.20 15.14
CA ALA A 89 -2.09 6.34 14.48
C ALA A 89 -2.51 4.87 14.60
N SER A 90 -2.21 4.08 13.56
CA SER A 90 -2.29 2.62 13.62
C SER A 90 -1.06 2.04 14.33
N ASP A 91 -1.10 0.73 14.58
CA ASP A 91 0.12 -0.05 14.76
C ASP A 91 0.98 -0.01 13.48
N TRP A 92 2.25 -0.38 13.61
CA TRP A 92 3.14 -0.62 12.48
C TRP A 92 2.70 -1.88 11.74
N ILE A 93 2.67 -1.82 10.42
CA ILE A 93 2.16 -2.86 9.52
C ILE A 93 3.31 -3.34 8.64
N ASP A 94 3.47 -4.65 8.55
CA ASP A 94 4.39 -5.29 7.60
C ASP A 94 3.62 -5.62 6.30
N PHE A 95 3.86 -4.84 5.25
CA PHE A 95 3.23 -5.01 3.93
C PHE A 95 3.85 -6.14 3.10
N CYS A 96 4.93 -6.76 3.59
CA CYS A 96 5.50 -7.95 2.98
C CYS A 96 4.81 -9.24 3.45
N GLU A 97 3.87 -9.13 4.41
CA GLU A 97 2.90 -10.17 4.72
C GLU A 97 1.62 -10.03 3.86
N ASP A 98 0.87 -11.13 3.73
CA ASP A 98 -0.35 -11.18 2.92
C ASP A 98 -1.56 -10.55 3.64
N ASP A 99 -2.47 -9.90 2.88
CA ASP A 99 -3.77 -9.35 3.29
C ASP A 99 -3.73 -8.36 4.48
N VAL A 100 -3.47 -7.08 4.19
CA VAL A 100 -3.50 -6.00 5.19
C VAL A 100 -4.90 -5.42 5.36
N THR A 101 -5.37 -5.37 6.61
CA THR A 101 -6.54 -4.60 7.05
C THR A 101 -6.16 -3.67 8.19
N ILE A 102 -6.38 -2.38 8.00
CA ILE A 102 -6.10 -1.33 8.99
C ILE A 102 -7.44 -0.89 9.58
N VAL A 103 -7.58 -1.02 10.90
CA VAL A 103 -8.80 -0.58 11.62
C VAL A 103 -8.47 0.68 12.42
N PHE A 104 -9.29 1.71 12.26
CA PHE A 104 -9.27 2.89 13.11
C PHE A 104 -10.54 2.91 13.95
N ASP A 105 -10.39 2.66 15.26
CA ASP A 105 -11.46 2.74 16.26
C ASP A 105 -11.22 3.94 17.19
N TYR A 106 -12.25 4.74 17.39
CA TYR A 106 -12.18 5.94 18.23
C TYR A 106 -13.56 6.33 18.74
#